data_AF-A0A059BR12-F1
#
_entry.id   AF-A0A059BR12-F1
#
_cell.length_a   1.000
_cell.length_b   1.000
_cell.length_c   1.000
_cell.angle_alpha   90.00
_cell.angle_beta   90.00
_cell.angle_gamma   90.00
#
_symmetry.space_group_name_H-M   'P 1'
#
loop_
_entity.id
_entity.type
_entity.pdbx_description
1 polymer ?
#
loop_
_entity_poly.entity_id
_entity_poly.type
_entity_poly.pdbx_seq_one_letter_code
_entity_poly.pdbx_strand_id
1 'polypeptide(L)'
;MASSRDQALSLLAAANNHGDLAVKLSSLRQARDILLAIDPALASELLPYLAELQSSPEALVRKSLAETIEELGLKMLEHSCVLMPVLLAFLRDVDSMVAKQSIISGTKIFCRVLEEMTVQLNIRGKIERWLEDMWLSMLKFRENIVTTAMEPGCISTRLLALKFLERYVLLFTPDNNELGKPLPEGGQVFNVSRLSGSHSIIDPVLLMSEAGMILDYLLDMLSMASGLPGCLAIAVINCSLLWS
;
A
#
# COMPACT_ATOMS: atom_id res chain seq x y z
N MET A 1 -16.35 -23.08 -14.93
CA MET A 1 -16.22 -22.62 -13.53
C MET A 1 -15.16 -23.42 -12.79
N ALA A 2 -15.28 -24.76 -12.63
CA ALA A 2 -14.21 -25.58 -12.04
C ALA A 2 -12.87 -25.52 -12.80
N SER A 3 -12.91 -25.47 -14.14
CA SER A 3 -11.69 -25.48 -14.98
C SER A 3 -10.76 -24.28 -14.75
N SER A 4 -11.30 -23.07 -14.56
CA SER A 4 -10.50 -21.85 -14.39
C SER A 4 -9.82 -21.80 -13.02
N ARG A 5 -10.52 -22.26 -11.98
CA ARG A 5 -9.96 -22.37 -10.62
C ARG A 5 -8.82 -23.40 -10.59
N ASP A 6 -9.05 -24.59 -11.13
CA ASP A 6 -8.04 -25.66 -11.16
C ASP A 6 -6.83 -25.26 -12.02
N GLN A 7 -7.08 -24.55 -13.12
CA GLN A 7 -6.01 -23.96 -13.95
C GLN A 7 -5.20 -22.92 -13.17
N ALA A 8 -5.85 -21.98 -12.48
CA ALA A 8 -5.14 -20.99 -11.66
C ALA A 8 -4.32 -21.66 -10.55
N LEU A 9 -4.85 -22.69 -9.89
CA LEU A 9 -4.13 -23.45 -8.87
C LEU A 9 -2.89 -24.15 -9.45
N SER A 10 -3.02 -24.78 -10.62
CA SER A 10 -1.88 -25.39 -11.33
C SER A 10 -0.80 -24.36 -11.70
N LEU A 11 -1.21 -23.17 -12.15
CA LEU A 11 -0.30 -22.07 -12.47
C LEU A 11 0.40 -21.51 -11.23
N LEU A 12 -0.30 -21.38 -10.09
CA LEU A 12 0.31 -20.98 -8.82
C LEU A 12 1.33 -22.03 -8.33
N ALA A 13 0.99 -23.32 -8.46
CA ALA A 13 1.93 -24.39 -8.14
C ALA A 13 3.18 -24.36 -9.03
N ALA A 14 3.03 -24.08 -10.33
CA ALA A 14 4.15 -23.90 -11.25
C ALA A 14 4.97 -22.66 -10.90
N ALA A 15 4.32 -21.54 -10.57
CA ALA A 15 4.98 -20.32 -10.14
C ALA A 15 5.82 -20.49 -8.87
N ASN A 16 5.37 -21.35 -7.96
CA ASN A 16 6.09 -21.62 -6.71
C ASN A 16 7.26 -22.62 -6.91
N ASN A 17 7.03 -23.71 -7.68
CA ASN A 17 7.91 -24.87 -7.66
C ASN A 17 8.81 -25.08 -8.90
N HIS A 18 8.54 -24.41 -10.03
CA HIS A 18 9.28 -24.67 -11.27
C HIS A 18 10.75 -24.24 -11.18
N GLY A 19 11.69 -24.93 -11.83
CA GLY A 19 13.12 -24.56 -11.76
C GLY A 19 13.52 -23.33 -12.61
N ASP A 20 12.74 -23.05 -13.66
CA ASP A 20 12.95 -21.93 -14.58
C ASP A 20 12.19 -20.66 -14.16
N LEU A 21 12.91 -19.55 -14.01
CA LEU A 21 12.36 -18.26 -13.60
C LEU A 21 11.35 -17.66 -14.60
N ALA A 22 11.58 -17.81 -15.91
CA ALA A 22 10.67 -17.28 -16.92
C ALA A 22 9.32 -18.03 -16.88
N VAL A 23 9.36 -19.34 -16.62
CA VAL A 23 8.15 -20.14 -16.39
C VAL A 23 7.45 -19.69 -15.10
N LYS A 24 8.19 -19.43 -14.01
CA LYS A 24 7.57 -18.92 -12.77
C LYS A 24 6.81 -17.61 -13.00
N LEU A 25 7.46 -16.63 -13.63
CA LEU A 25 6.90 -15.31 -13.87
C LEU A 25 5.71 -15.34 -14.86
N SER A 26 5.81 -16.14 -15.92
CA SER A 26 4.70 -16.29 -16.87
C SER A 26 3.51 -17.04 -16.26
N SER A 27 3.76 -18.01 -15.39
CA SER A 27 2.70 -18.73 -14.66
C SER A 27 2.00 -17.83 -13.65
N LEU A 28 2.75 -17.04 -12.87
CA LEU A 28 2.18 -16.07 -11.93
C LEU A 28 1.32 -15.03 -12.66
N ARG A 29 1.79 -14.51 -13.80
CA ARG A 29 1.02 -13.58 -14.62
C ARG A 29 -0.29 -14.18 -15.10
N GLN A 30 -0.26 -15.40 -15.64
CA GLN A 30 -1.46 -16.09 -16.10
C GLN A 30 -2.42 -16.40 -14.94
N ALA A 31 -1.91 -16.82 -13.79
CA ALA A 31 -2.71 -17.07 -12.59
C ALA A 31 -3.43 -15.79 -12.16
N ARG A 32 -2.72 -14.67 -12.07
CA ARG A 32 -3.29 -13.35 -11.78
C ARG A 32 -4.39 -12.97 -12.77
N ASP A 33 -4.15 -13.12 -14.07
CA ASP A 33 -5.13 -12.75 -15.09
C ASP A 33 -6.43 -13.57 -14.93
N ILE A 34 -6.33 -14.84 -14.53
CA ILE A 34 -7.49 -15.68 -14.20
C ILE A 34 -8.16 -15.19 -12.91
N LEU A 35 -7.40 -14.92 -11.83
CA LEU A 35 -7.93 -14.46 -10.55
C LEU A 35 -8.72 -13.15 -10.70
N LEU A 36 -8.27 -12.25 -11.56
CA LEU A 36 -8.96 -10.99 -11.87
C LEU A 36 -10.22 -11.16 -12.73
N ALA A 37 -10.35 -12.27 -13.45
CA ALA A 37 -11.44 -12.53 -14.38
C ALA A 37 -12.59 -13.35 -13.77
N ILE A 38 -12.32 -14.13 -12.72
CA ILE A 38 -13.33 -14.96 -12.05
C ILE A 38 -14.04 -14.19 -10.92
N ASP A 39 -15.07 -14.82 -10.35
CA ASP A 39 -15.78 -14.29 -9.19
C ASP A 39 -14.82 -14.04 -8.00
N PRO A 40 -14.87 -12.87 -7.33
CA PRO A 40 -13.97 -12.54 -6.22
C PRO A 40 -14.00 -13.52 -5.05
N ALA A 41 -15.17 -14.09 -4.72
CA ALA A 41 -15.26 -15.08 -3.65
C ALA A 41 -14.53 -16.37 -4.04
N LEU A 42 -14.64 -16.80 -5.31
CA LEU A 42 -13.90 -17.94 -5.83
C LEU A 42 -12.38 -17.67 -5.90
N ALA A 43 -11.99 -16.46 -6.32
CA ALA A 43 -10.58 -16.05 -6.33
C ALA A 43 -9.99 -16.02 -4.91
N SER A 44 -10.79 -15.65 -3.90
CA SER A 44 -10.36 -15.56 -2.51
C SER A 44 -9.83 -16.89 -1.96
N GLU A 45 -10.35 -18.03 -2.43
CA GLU A 45 -9.89 -19.37 -2.05
C GLU A 45 -8.44 -19.65 -2.48
N LEU A 46 -7.94 -18.94 -3.49
CA LEU A 46 -6.62 -19.15 -4.07
C LEU A 46 -5.55 -18.19 -3.51
N LEU A 47 -5.95 -17.15 -2.78
CA LEU A 47 -5.03 -16.16 -2.22
C LEU A 47 -4.00 -16.74 -1.22
N PRO A 48 -4.31 -17.76 -0.41
CA PRO A 48 -3.28 -18.39 0.43
C PRO A 48 -2.13 -18.98 -0.38
N TYR A 49 -2.41 -19.63 -1.52
CA TYR A 49 -1.38 -20.17 -2.41
C TYR A 49 -0.56 -19.05 -3.08
N LEU A 50 -1.21 -17.93 -3.39
CA LEU A 50 -0.52 -16.75 -3.88
C LEU A 50 0.45 -16.19 -2.82
N ALA A 51 0.05 -16.17 -1.54
CA ALA A 51 0.87 -15.69 -0.43
C ALA A 51 2.13 -16.54 -0.22
N GLU A 52 2.11 -17.85 -0.52
CA GLU A 52 3.27 -18.73 -0.38
C GLU A 52 4.47 -18.30 -1.22
N LEU A 53 4.23 -17.65 -2.38
CA LEU A 53 5.28 -17.14 -3.27
C LEU A 53 6.17 -16.10 -2.58
N GLN A 54 5.77 -15.54 -1.44
CA GLN A 54 6.63 -14.65 -0.65
C GLN A 54 7.95 -15.31 -0.23
N SER A 55 7.97 -16.65 -0.14
CA SER A 55 9.13 -17.43 0.26
C SER A 55 10.06 -17.77 -0.91
N SER A 56 9.71 -17.35 -2.13
CA SER A 56 10.54 -17.61 -3.31
C SER A 56 11.94 -17.01 -3.12
N PRO A 57 13.01 -17.76 -3.45
CA PRO A 57 14.37 -17.22 -3.40
C PRO A 57 14.60 -16.12 -4.45
N GLU A 58 13.83 -16.12 -5.53
CA GLU A 58 13.97 -15.16 -6.63
C GLU A 58 13.27 -13.83 -6.34
N ALA A 59 14.05 -12.76 -6.18
CA ALA A 59 13.52 -11.42 -5.91
C ALA A 59 12.52 -10.93 -6.98
N LEU A 60 12.69 -11.33 -8.25
CA LEU A 60 11.76 -11.00 -9.33
C LEU A 60 10.37 -11.62 -9.13
N VAL A 61 10.28 -12.83 -8.56
CA VAL A 61 8.99 -13.46 -8.23
C VAL A 61 8.33 -12.72 -7.08
N ARG A 62 9.07 -12.41 -6.00
CA ARG A 62 8.55 -11.64 -4.87
C ARG A 62 8.08 -10.24 -5.28
N LYS A 63 8.83 -9.57 -6.16
CA LYS A 63 8.43 -8.29 -6.77
C LYS A 63 7.13 -8.42 -7.58
N SER A 64 7.04 -9.44 -8.44
CA SER A 64 5.83 -9.69 -9.24
C SER A 64 4.63 -10.10 -8.40
N LEU A 65 4.86 -10.75 -7.26
CA LEU A 65 3.83 -11.01 -6.25
C LEU A 65 3.30 -9.69 -5.66
N ALA A 66 4.17 -8.75 -5.29
CA ALA A 66 3.73 -7.44 -4.80
C ALA A 66 2.87 -6.69 -5.82
N GLU A 67 3.26 -6.70 -7.10
CA GLU A 67 2.45 -6.15 -8.21
C GLU A 67 1.09 -6.85 -8.36
N THR A 68 1.07 -8.18 -8.18
CA THR A 68 -0.17 -8.96 -8.23
C THR A 68 -1.11 -8.63 -7.06
N ILE A 69 -0.56 -8.48 -5.85
CA ILE A 69 -1.31 -8.07 -4.66
C ILE A 69 -1.92 -6.68 -4.86
N GLU A 70 -1.22 -5.76 -5.53
CA GLU A 70 -1.76 -4.45 -5.90
C GLU A 70 -3.02 -4.58 -6.75
N GLU A 71 -2.94 -5.29 -7.87
CA GLU A 71 -4.06 -5.42 -8.82
C GLU A 71 -5.28 -6.08 -8.15
N LEU A 72 -5.05 -7.15 -7.36
CA LEU A 72 -6.10 -7.81 -6.60
C LEU A 72 -6.66 -6.91 -5.50
N GLY A 73 -5.80 -6.20 -4.76
CA GLY A 73 -6.21 -5.25 -3.71
C GLY A 73 -7.06 -4.11 -4.23
N LEU A 74 -6.84 -3.65 -5.47
CA LEU A 74 -7.66 -2.64 -6.11
C LEU A 74 -8.98 -3.18 -6.66
N LYS A 75 -9.00 -4.45 -7.12
CA LYS A 75 -10.16 -5.06 -7.77
C LYS A 75 -11.12 -5.76 -6.79
N MET A 76 -10.59 -6.41 -5.77
CA MET A 76 -11.30 -7.27 -4.82
C MET A 76 -10.81 -7.00 -3.38
N LEU A 77 -10.92 -5.74 -2.98
CA LEU A 77 -10.38 -5.22 -1.71
C LEU A 77 -10.85 -6.03 -0.49
N GLU A 78 -12.14 -6.39 -0.41
CA GLU A 78 -12.75 -7.15 0.68
C GLU A 78 -12.01 -8.47 0.99
N HIS A 79 -11.54 -9.17 -0.05
CA HIS A 79 -10.88 -10.46 0.08
C HIS A 79 -9.37 -10.34 0.27
N SER A 80 -8.80 -9.15 0.07
CA SER A 80 -7.34 -8.97 -0.05
C SER A 80 -6.61 -8.85 1.29
N CYS A 81 -7.32 -8.80 2.43
CA CYS A 81 -6.72 -8.68 3.76
C CYS A 81 -5.67 -9.77 4.05
N VAL A 82 -5.89 -10.99 3.55
CA VAL A 82 -4.98 -12.13 3.72
C VAL A 82 -3.59 -11.91 3.08
N LEU A 83 -3.49 -10.99 2.12
CA LEU A 83 -2.24 -10.66 1.42
C LEU A 83 -1.46 -9.53 2.10
N MET A 84 -2.05 -8.82 3.07
CA MET A 84 -1.39 -7.69 3.73
C MET A 84 -0.14 -8.08 4.52
N PRO A 85 -0.09 -9.24 5.22
CA PRO A 85 1.14 -9.72 5.84
C PRO A 85 2.31 -9.86 4.84
N VAL A 86 2.03 -10.21 3.58
CA VAL A 86 3.06 -10.34 2.54
C VAL A 86 3.66 -8.98 2.20
N LEU A 87 2.84 -7.95 1.98
CA LEU A 87 3.33 -6.59 1.74
C LEU A 87 4.14 -6.08 2.93
N LEU A 88 3.67 -6.29 4.16
CA LEU A 88 4.38 -5.92 5.38
C LEU A 88 5.76 -6.59 5.47
N ALA A 89 5.85 -7.89 5.18
CA ALA A 89 7.12 -8.60 5.13
C ALA A 89 8.05 -8.02 4.06
N PHE A 90 7.51 -7.73 2.87
CA PHE A 90 8.28 -7.17 1.76
C PHE A 90 8.84 -5.78 2.01
N LEU A 91 8.27 -4.97 2.91
CA LEU A 91 8.89 -3.69 3.30
C LEU A 91 10.30 -3.86 3.86
N ARG A 92 10.60 -5.03 4.43
CA ARG A 92 11.90 -5.40 5.00
C ARG A 92 12.65 -6.43 4.15
N ASP A 93 12.27 -6.58 2.88
CA ASP A 93 12.94 -7.52 1.98
C ASP A 93 14.42 -7.15 1.80
N VAL A 94 15.27 -8.17 1.73
CA VAL A 94 16.71 -8.00 1.50
C VAL A 94 17.00 -7.35 0.14
N ASP A 95 16.13 -7.56 -0.85
CA ASP A 95 16.23 -6.94 -2.16
C ASP A 95 15.42 -5.63 -2.18
N SER A 96 16.13 -4.52 -2.37
CA SER A 96 15.53 -3.19 -2.41
C SER A 96 14.44 -3.05 -3.49
N MET A 97 14.49 -3.80 -4.58
CA MET A 97 13.45 -3.76 -5.62
C MET A 97 12.11 -4.27 -5.10
N VAL A 98 12.13 -5.32 -4.28
CA VAL A 98 10.93 -5.89 -3.66
C VAL A 98 10.37 -4.92 -2.63
N ALA A 99 11.23 -4.36 -1.77
CA ALA A 99 10.82 -3.36 -0.79
C ALA A 99 10.20 -2.12 -1.45
N LYS A 100 10.82 -1.59 -2.51
CA LYS A 100 10.25 -0.48 -3.27
C LYS A 100 8.90 -0.81 -3.87
N GLN A 101 8.74 -1.99 -4.45
CA GLN A 101 7.48 -2.40 -5.04
C GLN A 101 6.39 -2.54 -3.97
N SER A 102 6.72 -3.08 -2.79
CA SER A 102 5.78 -3.15 -1.67
C SER A 102 5.32 -1.77 -1.22
N ILE A 103 6.23 -0.78 -1.16
CA ILE A 103 5.85 0.61 -0.84
C ILE A 103 4.86 1.15 -1.89
N ILE A 104 5.17 0.97 -3.18
CA ILE A 104 4.33 1.46 -4.28
C ILE A 104 2.92 0.83 -4.22
N SER A 105 2.88 -0.50 -4.12
CA SER A 105 1.64 -1.26 -4.12
C SER A 105 0.81 -1.00 -2.86
N GLY A 106 1.43 -1.01 -1.69
CA GLY A 106 0.76 -0.67 -0.43
C GLY A 106 0.27 0.77 -0.39
N THR A 107 0.96 1.73 -1.01
CA THR A 107 0.48 3.12 -1.12
C THR A 107 -0.83 3.21 -1.90
N LYS A 108 -0.96 2.47 -3.01
CA LYS A 108 -2.19 2.47 -3.82
C LYS A 108 -3.35 1.82 -3.06
N ILE A 109 -3.09 0.70 -2.38
CA ILE A 109 -4.09 0.03 -1.54
C ILE A 109 -4.51 0.95 -0.38
N PHE A 110 -3.57 1.61 0.29
CA PHE A 110 -3.85 2.58 1.35
C PHE A 110 -4.84 3.65 0.89
N CYS A 111 -4.60 4.26 -0.28
CA CYS A 111 -5.50 5.26 -0.83
C CYS A 111 -6.88 4.67 -1.15
N ARG A 112 -6.91 3.47 -1.73
CA ARG A 112 -8.16 2.79 -2.06
C ARG A 112 -9.00 2.45 -0.82
N VAL A 113 -8.35 2.05 0.28
CA VAL A 113 -8.99 1.80 1.57
C VAL A 113 -9.63 3.09 2.11
N LEU A 114 -8.92 4.22 2.07
CA LEU A 114 -9.46 5.51 2.50
C LEU A 114 -10.64 5.99 1.67
N GLU A 115 -10.58 5.83 0.35
CA GLU A 115 -11.71 6.09 -0.54
C GLU A 115 -12.93 5.25 -0.14
N GLU A 116 -12.75 3.94 0.03
CA GLU A 116 -13.84 3.04 0.39
C GLU A 116 -14.41 3.36 1.77
N MET A 117 -13.57 3.66 2.77
CA MET A 117 -14.02 4.07 4.10
C MET A 117 -14.87 5.34 4.03
N THR A 118 -14.48 6.30 3.21
CA THR A 118 -15.24 7.54 3.00
C THR A 118 -16.58 7.27 2.34
N VAL A 119 -16.61 6.40 1.34
CA VAL A 119 -17.85 5.99 0.66
C VAL A 119 -18.79 5.29 1.66
N GLN A 120 -18.29 4.35 2.45
CA GLN A 120 -19.11 3.64 3.44
C GLN A 120 -19.63 4.56 4.55
N LEU A 121 -18.79 5.46 5.08
CA LEU A 121 -19.24 6.45 6.06
C LEU A 121 -20.28 7.41 5.49
N ASN A 122 -20.06 7.97 4.29
CA ASN A 122 -20.97 8.95 3.70
C ASN A 122 -22.31 8.36 3.26
N ILE A 123 -22.29 7.14 2.70
CA ILE A 123 -23.51 6.52 2.14
C ILE A 123 -24.24 5.70 3.20
N ARG A 124 -23.50 4.92 4.00
CA ARG A 124 -24.08 3.91 4.90
C ARG A 124 -24.04 4.33 6.37
N GLY A 125 -23.25 5.36 6.72
CA GLY A 125 -23.04 5.79 8.11
C GLY A 125 -22.30 4.76 8.98
N LYS A 126 -21.75 3.71 8.37
CA LYS A 126 -21.10 2.60 9.07
C LYS A 126 -20.00 2.00 8.19
N ILE A 127 -18.92 1.58 8.84
CA ILE A 127 -17.81 0.85 8.23
C ILE A 127 -18.04 -0.64 8.45
N GLU A 128 -17.86 -1.44 7.39
CA GLU A 128 -17.91 -2.89 7.48
C GLU A 128 -16.65 -3.45 8.15
N ARG A 129 -16.81 -4.54 8.89
CA ARG A 129 -15.73 -5.15 9.68
C ARG A 129 -14.50 -5.53 8.84
N TRP A 130 -14.69 -6.01 7.61
CA TRP A 130 -13.57 -6.34 6.74
C TRP A 130 -12.71 -5.11 6.41
N LEU A 131 -13.34 -3.94 6.30
CA LEU A 131 -12.67 -2.68 5.98
C LEU A 131 -11.98 -2.10 7.21
N GLU A 132 -12.55 -2.34 8.40
CA GLU A 132 -11.87 -2.11 9.67
C GLU A 132 -10.58 -2.94 9.79
N ASP A 133 -10.65 -4.24 9.52
CA ASP A 133 -9.50 -5.16 9.57
C ASP A 133 -8.43 -4.77 8.52
N MET A 134 -8.86 -4.35 7.34
CA MET A 134 -7.97 -3.82 6.30
C MET A 134 -7.30 -2.51 6.74
N TRP A 135 -8.06 -1.61 7.36
CA TRP A 135 -7.53 -0.35 7.89
C TRP A 135 -6.49 -0.56 8.99
N LEU A 136 -6.72 -1.49 9.93
CA LEU A 136 -5.72 -1.86 10.93
C LEU A 136 -4.44 -2.41 10.29
N SER A 137 -4.56 -3.12 9.17
CA SER A 137 -3.41 -3.58 8.39
C SER A 137 -2.66 -2.42 7.73
N MET A 138 -3.39 -1.40 7.27
CA MET A 138 -2.82 -0.17 6.70
C MET A 138 -2.12 0.73 7.75
N LEU A 139 -2.62 0.78 8.98
CA LEU A 139 -1.93 1.48 10.08
C LEU A 139 -0.57 0.82 10.39
N LYS A 140 -0.53 -0.52 10.46
CA LYS A 140 0.74 -1.27 10.60
C LYS A 140 1.68 -1.03 9.41
N PHE A 141 1.13 -0.95 8.20
CA PHE A 141 1.91 -0.63 7.01
C PHE A 141 2.57 0.73 7.14
N ARG A 142 1.80 1.78 7.49
CA ARG A 142 2.33 3.13 7.76
C ARG A 142 3.42 3.13 8.82
N GLU A 143 3.24 2.43 9.96
CA GLU A 143 4.26 2.35 11.01
C GLU A 143 5.58 1.75 10.51
N ASN A 144 5.51 0.73 9.66
CA ASN A 144 6.70 0.14 9.04
C ASN A 144 7.31 1.10 8.00
N ILE A 145 6.50 1.89 7.28
CA ILE A 145 7.02 2.93 6.37
C ILE A 145 7.79 4.02 7.13
N VAL A 146 7.28 4.46 8.29
CA VAL A 146 8.02 5.38 9.17
C VAL A 146 9.38 4.76 9.53
N THR A 147 9.39 3.52 9.99
CA THR A 147 10.66 2.82 10.30
C THR A 147 11.60 2.79 9.08
N THR A 148 11.09 2.44 7.90
CA THR A 148 11.87 2.39 6.64
C THR A 148 12.42 3.74 6.20
N ALA A 149 11.69 4.84 6.39
CA ALA A 149 12.19 6.18 6.04
C ALA A 149 13.30 6.64 7.00
N MET A 150 13.18 6.27 8.28
CA MET A 150 14.10 6.62 9.36
C MET A 150 15.41 5.84 9.30
N GLU A 151 15.34 4.52 9.15
CA GLU A 151 16.50 3.65 9.29
C GLU A 151 17.50 3.80 8.13
N PRO A 152 18.80 3.56 8.37
CA PRO A 152 19.79 3.45 7.31
C PRO A 152 19.40 2.33 6.34
N GLY A 153 19.49 2.59 5.04
CA GLY A 153 19.10 1.61 4.04
C GLY A 153 19.25 2.14 2.61
N CYS A 154 18.68 1.41 1.65
CA CYS A 154 18.69 1.83 0.26
C CYS A 154 18.02 3.20 0.11
N ILE A 155 18.78 4.18 -0.38
CA ILE A 155 18.31 5.56 -0.58
C ILE A 155 17.01 5.61 -1.37
N SER A 156 16.89 4.82 -2.43
CA SER A 156 15.68 4.82 -3.28
C SER A 156 14.45 4.25 -2.58
N THR A 157 14.61 3.30 -1.66
CA THR A 157 13.52 2.78 -0.81
C THR A 157 13.10 3.84 0.21
N ARG A 158 14.06 4.47 0.87
CA ARG A 158 13.81 5.57 1.82
C ARG A 158 13.09 6.74 1.16
N LEU A 159 13.47 7.09 -0.06
CA LEU A 159 12.82 8.12 -0.84
C LEU A 159 11.33 7.82 -1.10
N LEU A 160 11.00 6.58 -1.45
CA LEU A 160 9.59 6.18 -1.62
C LEU A 160 8.83 6.18 -0.30
N ALA A 161 9.46 5.78 0.79
CA ALA A 161 8.88 5.85 2.12
C ALA A 161 8.55 7.31 2.51
N LEU A 162 9.47 8.25 2.27
CA LEU A 162 9.24 9.68 2.50
C LEU A 162 8.09 10.23 1.64
N LYS A 163 7.99 9.84 0.37
CA LYS A 163 6.85 10.21 -0.49
C LYS A 163 5.50 9.68 0.01
N PHE A 164 5.48 8.49 0.59
CA PHE A 164 4.28 7.99 1.25
C PHE A 164 3.93 8.83 2.47
N LEU A 165 4.91 9.17 3.30
CA LEU A 165 4.69 10.01 4.50
C LEU A 165 4.20 11.41 4.12
N GLU A 166 4.81 12.05 3.13
CA GLU A 166 4.33 13.30 2.54
C GLU A 166 2.86 13.20 2.14
N ARG A 167 2.49 12.15 1.39
CA ARG A 167 1.11 11.90 0.99
C ARG A 167 0.19 11.68 2.20
N TYR A 168 0.65 10.99 3.23
CA TYR A 168 -0.10 10.80 4.47
C TYR A 168 -0.40 12.14 5.14
N VAL A 169 0.61 13.00 5.31
CA VAL A 169 0.43 14.32 5.90
C VAL A 169 -0.56 15.16 5.07
N LEU A 170 -0.47 15.12 3.74
CA LEU A 170 -1.42 15.81 2.85
C LEU A 170 -2.86 15.31 2.99
N LEU A 171 -3.07 14.01 3.21
CA LEU A 171 -4.43 13.44 3.35
C LEU A 171 -5.09 13.80 4.69
N PHE A 172 -4.28 14.02 5.72
CA PHE A 172 -4.74 14.18 7.11
C PHE A 172 -4.44 15.55 7.71
N THR A 173 -3.94 16.50 6.93
CA THR A 173 -3.89 17.91 7.34
C THR A 173 -4.96 18.67 6.55
N PRO A 174 -5.97 19.24 7.21
CA PRO A 174 -7.02 19.98 6.51
C PRO A 174 -6.42 21.21 5.82
N ASP A 175 -6.66 21.34 4.52
CA ASP A 175 -6.41 22.60 3.81
C ASP A 175 -7.28 23.70 4.42
N ASN A 176 -6.66 24.81 4.84
CA ASN A 176 -7.39 26.04 5.20
C ASN A 176 -8.05 26.71 3.98
N ASN A 177 -7.71 26.28 2.77
CA ASN A 177 -8.35 26.71 1.53
C ASN A 177 -9.39 25.67 1.11
N GLU A 178 -10.65 26.02 1.31
CA GLU A 178 -11.77 25.33 0.68
C GLU A 178 -11.58 25.26 -0.85
N LEU A 179 -12.19 24.21 -1.43
CA LEU A 179 -12.34 23.91 -2.86
C LEU A 179 -11.19 23.12 -3.51
N GLY A 180 -11.44 21.81 -3.61
CA GLY A 180 -10.54 20.83 -4.16
C GLY A 180 -10.00 21.17 -5.55
N LYS A 181 -8.69 20.93 -5.70
CA LYS A 181 -8.12 20.58 -7.00
C LYS A 181 -7.96 19.07 -7.06
N PRO A 182 -8.48 18.40 -8.10
CA PRO A 182 -8.18 17.00 -8.32
C PRO A 182 -6.68 16.84 -8.61
N LEU A 183 -6.05 15.84 -8.00
CA LEU A 183 -4.73 15.35 -8.42
C LEU A 183 -4.86 14.86 -9.90
N PRO A 184 -3.80 14.88 -10.74
CA PRO A 184 -3.90 14.65 -12.19
C PRO A 184 -4.44 13.29 -12.67
N GLU A 185 -4.98 12.45 -11.79
CA GLU A 185 -5.53 11.13 -12.12
C GLU A 185 -6.86 10.90 -11.38
N GLY A 186 -7.91 11.59 -11.81
CA GLY A 186 -9.30 11.08 -11.88
C GLY A 186 -10.02 10.57 -10.62
N GLY A 187 -9.45 10.66 -9.42
CA GLY A 187 -10.07 10.23 -8.17
C GLY A 187 -10.64 11.39 -7.35
N GLN A 188 -11.79 11.19 -6.72
CA GLN A 188 -12.35 12.17 -5.77
C GLN A 188 -11.41 12.25 -4.55
N VAL A 189 -10.71 13.37 -4.40
CA VAL A 189 -9.69 13.59 -3.35
C VAL A 189 -10.30 13.31 -1.97
N PHE A 190 -9.73 12.34 -1.25
CA PHE A 190 -10.02 12.11 0.18
C PHE A 190 -9.60 13.34 0.98
N ASN A 191 -10.44 13.79 1.91
CA ASN A 191 -10.10 14.86 2.85
C ASN A 191 -10.66 14.48 4.23
N VAL A 192 -9.83 14.61 5.27
CA VAL A 192 -10.19 14.26 6.65
C VAL A 192 -11.47 14.96 7.15
N SER A 193 -11.80 16.14 6.64
CA SER A 193 -13.05 16.85 6.94
C SER A 193 -14.33 16.10 6.52
N ARG A 194 -14.22 15.11 5.62
CA ARG A 194 -15.33 14.23 5.22
C ARG A 194 -15.59 13.08 6.19
N LEU A 195 -14.72 12.90 7.18
CA LEU A 195 -14.90 11.92 8.25
C LEU A 195 -15.74 12.50 9.39
N SER A 196 -16.69 13.39 9.08
CA SER A 196 -17.55 14.09 10.05
C SER A 196 -18.60 13.16 10.67
N GLY A 197 -18.11 12.18 11.43
CA GLY A 197 -18.87 11.23 12.23
C GLY A 197 -17.89 10.45 13.09
N SER A 198 -18.09 10.46 14.41
CA SER A 198 -17.22 9.78 15.38
C SER A 198 -17.33 8.26 15.26
N HIS A 199 -16.62 7.67 14.31
CA HIS A 199 -16.43 6.23 14.21
C HIS A 199 -15.12 5.84 14.92
N SER A 200 -15.20 4.95 15.92
CA SER A 200 -14.06 4.64 16.83
C SER A 200 -12.74 4.22 16.18
N ILE A 201 -12.79 3.71 14.94
CA ILE A 201 -11.59 3.25 14.20
C ILE A 201 -10.94 4.31 13.31
N ILE A 202 -11.70 5.34 12.92
CA ILE A 202 -11.21 6.51 12.21
C ILE A 202 -11.53 7.70 13.10
N ASP A 203 -10.62 7.98 14.02
CA ASP A 203 -10.66 9.22 14.78
C ASP A 203 -9.90 10.31 14.01
N PRO A 204 -10.60 11.30 13.44
CA PRO A 204 -9.95 12.38 12.69
C PRO A 204 -8.91 13.12 13.53
N VAL A 205 -9.14 13.27 14.84
CA VAL A 205 -8.22 13.99 15.74
C VAL A 205 -6.92 13.21 15.91
N LEU A 206 -7.00 11.88 16.09
CA LEU A 206 -5.81 11.04 16.16
C LEU A 206 -5.03 11.07 14.85
N LEU A 207 -5.71 10.93 13.70
CA LEU A 207 -5.06 10.92 12.39
C LEU A 207 -4.38 12.25 12.06
N MET A 208 -5.01 13.38 12.42
CA MET A 208 -4.41 14.71 12.31
C MET A 208 -3.20 14.88 13.23
N SER A 209 -3.30 14.41 14.49
CA SER A 209 -2.17 14.44 15.42
C SER A 209 -0.99 13.61 14.92
N GLU A 210 -1.25 12.44 14.34
CA GLU A 210 -0.22 11.59 13.73
C GLU A 210 0.41 12.24 12.50
N ALA A 211 -0.37 12.92 11.66
CA ALA A 211 0.14 13.70 10.54
C ALA A 211 1.08 14.83 11.02
N GLY A 212 0.71 15.51 12.11
CA GLY A 212 1.57 16.50 12.77
C GLY A 212 2.91 15.90 13.22
N MET A 213 2.89 14.75 13.91
CA MET A 213 4.12 14.07 14.33
C MET A 213 5.02 13.67 13.14
N ILE A 214 4.42 13.20 12.03
CA ILE A 214 5.17 12.86 10.81
C ILE A 214 5.78 14.12 10.19
N LEU A 215 5.05 15.24 10.18
CA LEU A 215 5.56 16.52 9.70
C LEU A 215 6.74 17.01 10.53
N ASP A 216 6.63 16.98 11.86
CA ASP A 216 7.71 17.36 12.78
C ASP A 216 8.97 16.52 12.49
N TYR A 217 8.79 15.21 12.30
CA TYR A 217 9.89 14.33 11.93
C TYR A 217 10.55 14.71 10.58
N LEU A 218 9.75 15.05 9.56
CA LEU A 218 10.29 15.50 8.28
C LEU A 218 11.06 16.82 8.41
N LEU A 219 10.58 17.74 9.25
CA LEU A 219 11.26 19.01 9.54
C LEU A 219 12.57 18.80 10.32
N ASP A 220 12.59 17.87 11.27
CA ASP A 220 13.80 17.49 12.00
C ASP A 220 14.87 16.93 11.05
N MET A 221 14.48 16.08 10.09
CA MET A 221 15.39 15.61 9.04
C MET A 221 15.97 16.77 8.20
N LEU A 222 15.17 17.79 7.88
CA LEU A 222 15.66 18.98 7.16
C LEU A 222 16.69 19.75 7.97
N SER A 223 16.44 19.91 9.27
CA SER A 223 17.39 20.61 10.15
C SER A 223 18.76 19.91 10.17
N MET A 224 18.78 18.59 9.93
CA MET A 224 19.98 17.75 9.83
C MET A 224 20.47 17.55 8.39
N ALA A 225 19.96 18.30 7.40
CA ALA A 225 20.21 18.07 5.98
C ALA A 225 21.69 18.11 5.57
N SER A 226 22.56 18.76 6.37
CA SER A 226 24.02 18.72 6.16
C SER A 226 24.63 17.32 6.26
N GLY A 227 23.92 16.36 6.88
CA GLY A 227 24.32 14.95 7.01
C GLY A 227 23.57 13.97 6.10
N LEU A 228 22.63 14.45 5.27
CA LEU A 228 21.82 13.59 4.39
C LEU A 228 22.42 13.48 2.98
N PRO A 229 22.28 12.31 2.32
CA PRO A 229 22.50 12.21 0.87
C PRO A 229 21.67 13.27 0.12
N GLY A 230 22.27 13.94 -0.86
CA GLY A 230 21.65 15.11 -1.51
C GLY A 230 20.25 14.87 -2.10
N CYS A 231 19.97 13.66 -2.62
CA CYS A 231 18.64 13.31 -3.11
C CYS A 231 17.59 13.14 -1.99
N LEU A 232 17.99 12.73 -0.78
CA LEU A 232 17.10 12.72 0.38
C LEU A 232 16.87 14.15 0.88
N ALA A 233 17.91 14.98 0.93
CA ALA A 233 17.75 16.40 1.28
C ALA A 233 16.75 17.10 0.33
N ILE A 234 16.89 16.92 -0.99
CA ILE A 234 15.94 17.45 -1.98
C ILE A 234 14.52 16.91 -1.77
N ALA A 235 14.38 15.61 -1.50
CA ALA A 235 13.07 15.01 -1.29
C ALA A 235 12.35 15.62 -0.09
N VAL A 236 13.05 15.75 1.04
CA VAL A 236 12.46 16.36 2.23
C VAL A 236 12.17 17.84 1.98
N ILE A 237 13.04 18.56 1.26
CA ILE A 237 12.80 19.97 0.89
C ILE A 237 11.52 20.07 0.04
N ASN A 238 11.35 19.22 -0.97
CA ASN A 238 10.15 19.20 -1.80
C ASN A 238 8.90 18.83 -0.98
N CYS A 239 9.02 17.86 -0.08
CA CYS A 239 7.93 17.48 0.82
C CYS A 239 7.48 18.66 1.68
N SER A 240 8.41 19.53 2.10
CA SER A 240 8.11 20.70 2.95
C SER A 240 7.74 21.96 2.17
N LEU A 241 8.22 22.15 0.94
CA LEU A 241 7.86 23.29 0.08
C LEU A 241 6.43 23.23 -0.45
N LEU A 242 5.80 22.04 -0.48
CA LEU A 242 4.37 21.91 -0.77
C LEU A 242 3.47 22.53 0.31
N TRP A 243 4.04 22.98 1.44
CA TRP A 243 3.33 23.53 2.60
C TRP A 243 3.55 25.03 2.82
N SER A 244 4.40 25.69 2.04
CA SER A 244 4.70 27.13 2.10
C SER A 244 4.07 27.89 0.95
#